data_AF-A0A7S4SBX1-F1
#
_entry.id   AF-A0A7S4SBX1-F1
#
_cell.length_a   1.000
_cell.length_b   1.000
_cell.length_c   1.000
_cell.angle_alpha   90.00
_cell.angle_beta   90.00
_cell.angle_gamma   90.00
#
_symmetry.space_group_name_H-M   'P 1'
#
loop_
_entity.id
_entity.type
_entity.pdbx_description
1 polymer ?
#
loop_
_entity_poly.entity_id
_entity_poly.type
_entity_poly.pdbx_seq_one_letter_code
_entity_poly.pdbx_strand_id
1 'polypeptide(L)'
;MTSAATPIPTNVNLENLHPNLVVCPSKAFASLFTKIRNKTTPPGEFVHYAKRIMHLLAEDALAELPTSPLTITTPCGPFVGTQSSSSSSSSNDNNELCAVSIIRAGDSLLEVMR
;
A
#
# COMPACT_ATOMS: atom_id res chain seq x y z
N MET A 1 -29.88 18.47 -21.85
CA MET A 1 -30.32 17.06 -21.73
C MET A 1 -29.27 16.32 -20.92
N THR A 2 -29.48 16.26 -19.62
CA THR A 2 -28.59 15.67 -18.61
C THR A 2 -28.76 14.16 -18.63
N SER A 3 -27.75 13.43 -19.11
CA SER A 3 -27.69 11.97 -19.02
C SER A 3 -27.54 11.57 -17.55
N ALA A 4 -28.57 10.93 -16.99
CA ALA A 4 -28.55 10.37 -15.66
C ALA A 4 -27.64 9.13 -15.65
N ALA A 5 -26.51 9.22 -14.94
CA ALA A 5 -25.66 8.07 -14.67
C ALA A 5 -26.44 7.04 -13.86
N THR A 6 -26.63 5.85 -14.40
CA THR A 6 -27.19 4.70 -13.69
C THR A 6 -26.37 4.40 -12.44
N PRO A 7 -26.98 4.15 -11.27
CA PRO A 7 -26.25 3.75 -10.07
C PRO A 7 -25.61 2.38 -10.31
N ILE A 8 -24.29 2.35 -10.33
CA ILE A 8 -23.48 1.12 -10.39
C ILE A 8 -23.80 0.31 -9.12
N PRO A 9 -24.06 -1.01 -9.20
CA PRO A 9 -24.33 -1.82 -8.02
C PRO A 9 -23.13 -1.77 -7.06
N THR A 10 -23.33 -1.18 -5.88
CA THR A 10 -22.27 -0.86 -4.90
C THR A 10 -21.93 -1.99 -3.92
N ASN A 11 -22.41 -3.22 -4.11
CA ASN A 11 -22.14 -4.30 -3.16
C ASN A 11 -21.95 -5.64 -3.87
N VAL A 12 -20.86 -5.78 -4.63
CA VAL A 12 -20.26 -7.09 -4.85
C VAL A 12 -19.22 -7.25 -3.77
N ASN A 13 -19.45 -8.17 -2.83
CA ASN A 13 -18.44 -8.51 -1.82
C ASN A 13 -17.33 -9.31 -2.52
N LEU A 14 -16.39 -8.57 -3.12
CA LEU A 14 -15.30 -9.11 -3.97
C LEU A 14 -14.36 -10.04 -3.20
N GLU A 15 -14.27 -9.87 -1.88
CA GLU A 15 -13.48 -10.72 -0.98
C GLU A 15 -13.99 -12.16 -0.98
N ASN A 16 -15.32 -12.35 -1.10
CA ASN A 16 -15.92 -13.69 -1.19
C ASN A 16 -15.66 -14.37 -2.54
N LEU A 17 -15.36 -13.60 -3.59
CA LEU A 17 -15.12 -14.13 -4.93
C LEU A 17 -13.67 -14.55 -5.14
N HIS A 18 -12.73 -13.91 -4.43
CA HIS A 18 -11.30 -14.11 -4.62
C HIS A 18 -10.58 -14.29 -3.28
N PRO A 19 -10.09 -15.50 -2.95
CA PRO A 19 -9.50 -15.79 -1.64
C PRO A 19 -8.16 -15.11 -1.38
N ASN A 20 -7.46 -14.67 -2.43
CA ASN A 20 -6.16 -14.01 -2.33
C ASN A 20 -6.26 -12.48 -2.49
N LEU A 21 -7.47 -11.92 -2.55
CA LEU A 21 -7.67 -10.49 -2.67
C LEU A 21 -7.68 -9.86 -1.28
N VAL A 22 -6.68 -9.03 -1.00
CA VAL A 22 -6.64 -8.18 0.19
C VAL A 22 -6.96 -6.75 -0.21
N VAL A 23 -7.95 -6.15 0.45
CA VAL A 23 -8.33 -4.75 0.26
C VAL A 23 -7.86 -3.96 1.48
N CYS A 24 -7.00 -2.97 1.27
CA CYS A 24 -6.48 -2.17 2.37
C CYS A 24 -7.62 -1.47 3.16
N PRO A 25 -7.72 -1.66 4.48
CA PRO A 25 -8.86 -1.19 5.27
C PRO A 25 -8.80 0.30 5.65
N SER A 26 -7.79 1.05 5.20
CA SER A 26 -7.57 2.43 5.63
C SER A 26 -8.70 3.39 5.20
N LYS A 27 -9.32 4.05 6.19
CA LYS A 27 -10.37 5.08 5.97
C LYS A 27 -9.85 6.30 5.20
N ALA A 28 -8.53 6.51 5.16
CA ALA A 28 -7.92 7.64 4.46
C ALA A 28 -8.13 7.56 2.94
N PHE A 29 -8.28 6.36 2.37
CA PHE A 29 -8.45 6.20 0.92
C PHE A 29 -9.70 6.88 0.40
N ALA A 30 -10.80 6.92 1.15
CA ALA A 30 -12.04 7.56 0.71
C ALA A 30 -11.85 9.06 0.41
N SER A 31 -11.15 9.79 1.28
CA SER A 31 -10.90 11.22 1.08
C SER A 31 -9.83 11.47 0.02
N LEU A 32 -8.78 10.65 -0.02
CA LEU A 32 -7.72 10.76 -1.01
C LEU A 32 -8.22 10.44 -2.42
N PHE A 33 -9.02 9.38 -2.58
CA PHE A 33 -9.65 9.04 -3.85
C PHE A 33 -10.57 10.15 -4.36
N THR A 34 -11.28 10.83 -3.46
CA THR A 34 -12.11 11.98 -3.84
C THR A 34 -11.27 13.09 -4.47
N LYS A 35 -10.08 13.37 -3.93
CA LYS A 35 -9.17 14.40 -4.46
C LYS A 35 -8.57 14.00 -5.81
N ILE A 36 -8.09 12.76 -5.96
CA ILE A 36 -7.46 12.32 -7.21
C ILE A 36 -8.45 12.04 -8.34
N ARG A 37 -9.70 11.69 -8.02
CA ARG A 37 -10.77 11.47 -9.03
C ARG A 37 -11.45 12.77 -9.45
N ASN A 38 -11.29 13.85 -8.71
CA ASN A 38 -11.86 15.14 -9.10
C ASN A 38 -11.11 15.73 -10.30
N LYS A 39 -11.81 15.92 -11.41
CA LYS A 39 -11.28 16.51 -12.66
C LYS A 39 -10.74 17.94 -12.51
N THR A 40 -11.15 18.66 -11.47
CA THR A 40 -10.75 20.06 -11.25
C THR A 40 -9.49 20.18 -10.39
N THR A 41 -8.93 19.07 -9.89
CA THR A 41 -7.75 19.09 -9.03
C THR A 41 -6.51 19.51 -9.84
N PRO A 42 -5.74 20.51 -9.37
CA PRO A 42 -4.55 20.95 -10.09
C PRO A 42 -3.46 19.86 -10.10
N PRO A 43 -2.57 19.83 -11.11
CA PRO A 43 -1.58 18.76 -11.25
C PRO A 43 -0.67 18.57 -10.03
N GLY A 44 -0.27 19.66 -9.36
CA GLY A 44 0.58 19.59 -8.16
C GLY A 44 -0.11 18.90 -6.99
N GLU A 45 -1.39 19.19 -6.75
CA GLU A 45 -2.17 18.52 -5.71
C GLU A 45 -2.44 17.06 -6.08
N PHE A 46 -2.71 16.78 -7.36
CA PHE A 46 -2.89 15.41 -7.84
C PHE A 46 -1.66 14.54 -7.49
N VAL A 47 -0.45 15.01 -7.81
CA VAL A 47 0.79 14.29 -7.49
C VAL A 47 0.95 14.11 -5.98
N HIS A 48 0.67 15.15 -5.18
CA HIS A 48 0.78 15.07 -3.72
C HIS A 48 -0.15 14.00 -3.12
N TYR A 49 -1.43 14.02 -3.49
CA TYR A 49 -2.40 13.04 -2.98
C TYR A 49 -2.15 11.64 -3.55
N ALA A 50 -1.74 11.51 -4.80
CA ALA A 50 -1.38 10.22 -5.40
C ALA A 50 -0.18 9.59 -4.70
N LYS A 51 0.89 10.36 -4.43
CA LYS A 51 2.04 9.88 -3.66
C LYS A 51 1.62 9.38 -2.28
N ARG A 52 0.71 10.10 -1.59
CA ARG A 52 0.20 9.67 -0.29
C ARG A 52 -0.58 8.35 -0.35
N ILE A 53 -1.39 8.15 -1.38
CA ILE A 53 -2.10 6.86 -1.62
C ILE A 53 -1.08 5.73 -1.81
N MET A 54 -0.03 5.96 -2.61
CA MET A 54 0.98 4.95 -2.90
C MET A 54 1.79 4.55 -1.65
N HIS A 55 2.10 5.48 -0.74
CA HIS A 55 2.80 5.14 0.51
C HIS A 55 1.95 4.24 1.40
N LEU A 56 0.68 4.61 1.60
CA LEU A 56 -0.24 3.80 2.41
C LEU A 56 -0.41 2.39 1.83
N LEU A 57 -0.50 2.30 0.51
CA LEU A 57 -0.61 1.01 -0.17
C LEU A 57 0.68 0.19 -0.05
N ALA A 58 1.84 0.82 -0.20
CA ALA A 58 3.13 0.16 -0.07
C ALA A 58 3.37 -0.37 1.36
N GLU A 59 3.05 0.42 2.38
CA GLU A 59 3.14 0.00 3.79
C GLU A 59 2.25 -1.21 4.08
N ASP A 60 1.00 -1.19 3.59
CA ASP A 60 0.06 -2.30 3.76
C ASP A 60 0.54 -3.56 3.01
N ALA A 61 1.06 -3.40 1.80
CA ALA A 61 1.63 -4.51 1.03
C ALA A 61 2.88 -5.12 1.68
N LEU A 62 3.72 -4.31 2.34
CA LEU A 62 4.87 -4.79 3.09
C LEU A 62 4.46 -5.47 4.41
N ALA A 63 3.35 -5.07 5.01
CA ALA A 63 2.82 -5.69 6.23
C ALA A 63 2.35 -7.13 6.00
N GLU A 64 1.94 -7.47 4.77
CA GLU A 64 1.57 -8.83 4.36
C GLU A 64 2.77 -9.76 4.15
N LEU A 65 4.00 -9.23 4.14
CA LEU A 65 5.20 -10.06 4.02
C LEU A 65 5.48 -10.84 5.30
N PRO A 66 6.11 -12.03 5.20
CA PRO A 66 6.44 -12.83 6.38
C PRO A 66 7.38 -12.09 7.34
N THR A 67 6.97 -11.97 8.59
CA THR A 67 7.77 -11.35 9.66
C THR A 67 8.20 -12.39 10.70
N SER A 68 9.32 -12.14 11.37
CA SER A 68 9.81 -12.96 12.50
C SER A 68 9.85 -12.14 13.79
N PRO A 69 9.55 -12.74 14.95
CA PRO A 69 9.63 -12.03 16.22
C PRO A 69 11.08 -11.66 16.55
N LEU A 70 11.29 -10.43 17.03
CA LEU A 70 12.59 -9.90 17.44
C LEU A 70 12.44 -9.14 18.76
N THR A 71 13.27 -9.46 19.74
CA THR A 71 13.35 -8.72 20.99
C THR A 71 14.55 -7.79 20.96
N ILE A 72 14.34 -6.48 21.16
CA ILE A 72 15.39 -5.47 21.25
C ILE A 72 15.46 -4.88 22.65
N THR A 73 16.64 -4.41 23.05
CA THR A 73 16.83 -3.69 24.32
C THR A 73 16.71 -2.20 24.05
N THR A 74 15.64 -1.57 24.54
CA THR A 74 15.48 -0.11 24.53
C THR A 74 16.05 0.49 25.82
N PRO A 75 16.34 1.81 25.87
CA PRO A 75 16.76 2.47 27.11
C PRO A 75 15.77 2.31 28.28
N CYS A 76 14.51 2.02 27.98
CA CYS A 76 13.45 1.81 28.98
C CYS A 76 13.20 0.32 29.31
N GLY A 77 13.92 -0.62 28.69
CA GLY A 77 13.77 -2.06 28.90
C GLY A 77 13.61 -2.88 27.62
N PRO A 78 13.36 -4.20 27.73
CA PRO A 78 13.17 -5.08 26.58
C PRO A 78 11.84 -4.79 25.85
N PHE A 79 11.89 -4.69 24.52
CA PHE A 79 10.74 -4.52 23.65
C PHE A 79 10.64 -5.71 22.69
N VAL A 80 9.46 -6.31 22.62
CA VAL A 80 9.16 -7.40 21.69
C VAL A 80 8.51 -6.80 20.46
N GLY A 81 9.22 -6.85 19.34
CA GLY A 81 8.75 -6.40 18.03
C GLY A 81 8.83 -7.51 16.99
N THR A 82 8.69 -7.10 15.73
CA THR A 82 8.80 -7.98 14.56
C THR A 82 9.81 -7.40 13.60
N GLN A 83 10.61 -8.26 12.96
CA GLN A 83 11.52 -7.89 11.88
C GLN A 83 11.07 -8.57 10.59
N SER A 84 11.35 -7.93 9.45
CA SER A 84 11.18 -8.59 8.15
C SER A 84 12.09 -9.82 8.09
N SER A 85 11.56 -10.94 7.61
CA SER A 85 12.35 -12.17 7.44
C SER A 85 13.49 -12.05 6.41
N SER A 86 13.53 -10.96 5.65
CA SER A 86 14.62 -10.64 4.71
C SER A 86 15.86 -10.00 5.36
N SER A 87 15.79 -9.54 6.62
CA SER A 87 16.88 -8.77 7.25
C SER A 87 17.64 -9.54 8.34
N SER A 88 17.35 -10.83 8.55
CA SER A 88 18.14 -11.64 9.50
C SER A 88 19.50 -11.94 8.90
N SER A 89 20.51 -11.28 9.45
CA SER A 89 21.93 -11.22 9.08
C SER A 89 22.73 -12.53 9.23
N SER A 90 22.09 -13.67 8.94
CA SER A 90 22.77 -14.93 8.63
C SER A 90 23.27 -14.85 7.19
N SER A 91 24.59 -14.77 7.06
CA SER A 91 25.38 -14.31 5.92
C SER A 91 25.32 -15.16 4.63
N ASN A 92 24.20 -15.75 4.23
CA ASN A 92 24.11 -16.51 2.97
C ASN A 92 22.72 -16.63 2.31
N ASP A 93 21.63 -16.09 2.87
CA ASP A 93 20.31 -16.18 2.23
C ASP A 93 19.90 -14.85 1.59
N ASN A 94 20.20 -14.72 0.30
CA ASN A 94 19.86 -13.59 -0.57
C ASN A 94 18.35 -13.50 -0.86
N ASN A 95 17.50 -13.45 0.17
CA ASN A 95 16.07 -13.20 -0.02
C ASN A 95 15.78 -11.69 0.03
N GLU A 96 16.45 -10.94 -0.84
CA GLU A 96 16.23 -9.51 -1.02
C GLU A 96 14.88 -9.28 -1.74
N LEU A 97 14.07 -8.37 -1.21
CA LEU A 97 12.83 -7.95 -1.85
C LEU A 97 13.16 -7.29 -3.21
N CYS A 98 12.59 -7.83 -4.29
CA CYS A 98 12.69 -7.24 -5.62
C CYS A 98 11.36 -6.60 -6.00
N ALA A 99 11.37 -5.30 -6.27
CA ALA A 99 10.21 -4.57 -6.78
C ALA A 99 10.32 -4.43 -8.32
N VAL A 100 9.31 -4.93 -9.03
CA VAL A 100 9.24 -4.87 -10.50
C VAL A 100 8.12 -3.91 -10.89
N SER A 101 8.46 -2.83 -11.60
CA SER A 101 7.47 -1.88 -12.13
C SER A 101 7.03 -2.24 -13.55
N ILE A 102 5.76 -1.97 -13.85
CA ILE A 102 5.23 -2.00 -15.22
C ILE A 102 5.19 -0.57 -15.75
N ILE A 103 6.02 -0.31 -16.75
CA ILE A 103 6.22 1.01 -17.35
C ILE A 103 4.92 1.50 -18.01
N ARG A 104 4.51 2.77 -17.88
CA ARG A 104 5.13 3.92 -17.17
C ARG A 104 4.54 4.19 -15.78
N ALA A 105 3.26 3.86 -15.59
CA ALA A 105 2.52 4.22 -14.39
C ALA A 105 3.04 3.50 -13.13
N GLY A 106 3.56 2.27 -13.29
CA GLY A 106 4.11 1.49 -12.19
C GLY A 106 5.35 2.13 -11.55
N ASP A 107 6.10 2.95 -12.29
CA ASP A 107 7.30 3.63 -11.76
C ASP A 107 6.96 4.57 -10.61
N SER A 108 5.73 5.11 -10.58
CA SER A 108 5.26 5.97 -9.49
C SER A 108 5.13 5.23 -8.16
N LEU A 109 4.75 3.94 -8.19
CA LEU A 109 4.70 3.11 -6.99
C LEU A 109 6.11 2.66 -6.59
N LEU A 110 6.95 2.33 -7.57
CA LEU A 110 8.34 1.96 -7.34
C LEU A 110 9.15 3.09 -6.67
N GLU A 111 8.91 4.36 -7.06
CA GLU A 111 9.54 5.53 -6.43
C GLU A 111 9.25 5.61 -4.92
N VAL A 112 8.10 5.08 -4.48
CA VAL A 112 7.66 5.11 -3.09
C VAL A 112 8.13 3.90 -2.28
N MET A 113 8.34 2.76 -2.93
CA MET A 113 8.84 1.53 -2.29
C MET A 113 10.37 1.49 -2.13
N ARG A 114 11.07 2.43 -2.77
CA ARG A 114 12.53 2.56 -2.70
C ARG A 114 12.96 3.28 -1.43
#